data_AF-A0A3D1WR93-F1
#
_entry.id   AF-A0A3D1WR93-F1
#
_cell.length_a   1.000
_cell.length_b   1.000
_cell.length_c   1.000
_cell.angle_alpha   90.00
_cell.angle_beta   90.00
_cell.angle_gamma   90.00
#
_symmetry.space_group_name_H-M   'P 1'
#
loop_
_entity.id
_entity.type
_entity.pdbx_description
1 polymer ?
#
loop_
_entity_poly.entity_id
_entity_poly.type
_entity_poly.pdbx_seq_one_letter_code
_entity_poly.pdbx_strand_id
1 'polypeptide(L)'
;MSACPLVDCHTHTSFSDGHASFEDNVRAAAAAGCRTMVSADHLTLPASMDATCEVQVVEGDLPAHRLAFEDARKLAAQIAPELELVYGFECDWYEGCEPLVERWSRGAVVRLGSVHWIGNPGNIMAG
;
A
#
# COMPACT_ATOMS: atom_id res chain seq x y z
N MET A 1 13.77 23.61 -19.98
CA MET A 1 12.66 23.32 -19.06
C MET A 1 12.99 22.03 -18.36
N SER A 2 13.02 21.99 -17.03
CA SER A 2 13.08 20.70 -16.32
C SER A 2 11.80 19.94 -16.68
N ALA A 3 11.91 18.70 -17.12
CA ALA A 3 10.73 17.86 -17.33
C ALA A 3 9.96 17.76 -16.00
N CYS A 4 8.62 17.71 -16.07
CA CYS A 4 7.81 17.38 -14.91
C CYS A 4 8.31 16.02 -14.37
N PRO A 5 8.64 15.89 -13.07
CA PRO A 5 9.11 14.64 -12.53
C PRO A 5 8.04 13.55 -12.73
N LEU A 6 8.46 12.35 -13.09
CA LEU A 6 7.60 11.18 -13.10
C LEU A 6 7.36 10.76 -11.64
N VAL A 7 6.10 10.60 -11.26
CA VAL A 7 5.67 10.23 -9.91
C VAL A 7 4.61 9.15 -10.05
N ASP A 8 4.76 8.09 -9.27
CA ASP A 8 3.78 7.01 -9.14
C ASP A 8 3.19 7.03 -7.73
N CYS A 9 1.90 7.38 -7.63
CA CYS A 9 1.23 7.52 -6.35
C CYS A 9 0.40 6.30 -5.94
N HIS A 10 0.39 5.22 -6.75
CA HIS A 10 -0.52 4.10 -6.54
C HIS A 10 0.08 2.80 -7.06
N THR A 11 0.79 2.08 -6.20
CA THR A 11 1.38 0.78 -6.52
C THR A 11 0.90 -0.31 -5.58
N HIS A 12 0.73 -1.52 -6.11
CA HIS A 12 0.39 -2.72 -5.35
C HIS A 12 1.55 -3.71 -5.40
N THR A 13 1.60 -4.58 -4.41
CA THR A 13 2.51 -5.70 -4.30
C THR A 13 1.76 -7.00 -4.07
N SER A 14 2.48 -8.12 -4.07
CA SER A 14 1.93 -9.43 -3.73
C SER A 14 1.54 -9.59 -2.25
N PHE A 15 1.66 -8.54 -1.43
CA PHE A 15 1.02 -8.51 -0.10
C PHE A 15 -0.48 -8.24 -0.17
N SER A 16 -0.97 -7.66 -1.27
CA SER A 16 -2.40 -7.50 -1.57
C SER A 16 -2.75 -8.24 -2.88
N ASP A 17 -3.56 -7.67 -3.75
CA ASP A 17 -3.94 -8.26 -5.05
C ASP A 17 -2.94 -7.97 -6.19
N GLY A 18 -1.83 -7.29 -5.87
CA GLY A 18 -0.72 -7.07 -6.80
C GLY A 18 0.06 -8.35 -7.11
N HIS A 19 0.92 -8.29 -8.12
CA HIS A 19 1.77 -9.43 -8.52
C HIS A 19 3.25 -9.22 -8.21
N ALA A 20 3.71 -7.98 -8.20
CA ALA A 20 5.11 -7.61 -8.06
C ALA A 20 5.54 -7.59 -6.58
N SER A 21 6.82 -7.82 -6.30
CA SER A 21 7.38 -7.48 -4.99
C SER A 21 7.68 -5.98 -4.89
N PHE A 22 7.94 -5.47 -3.68
CA PHE A 22 8.48 -4.11 -3.52
C PHE A 22 9.80 -3.90 -4.27
N GLU A 23 10.67 -4.92 -4.33
CA GLU A 23 11.92 -4.83 -5.08
C GLU A 23 11.66 -4.66 -6.59
N ASP A 24 10.72 -5.42 -7.15
CA ASP A 24 10.35 -5.32 -8.56
C ASP A 24 9.82 -3.91 -8.87
N ASN A 25 8.94 -3.38 -8.02
CA ASN A 25 8.41 -2.02 -8.15
C ASN A 25 9.53 -0.97 -8.10
N VAL A 26 10.48 -1.08 -7.17
CA VAL A 26 11.63 -0.16 -7.07
C VAL A 26 12.51 -0.23 -8.32
N ARG A 27 12.80 -1.42 -8.83
CA ARG A 27 13.61 -1.59 -10.05
C ARG A 27 12.91 -1.00 -11.28
N ALA A 28 11.61 -1.21 -11.40
CA ALA A 28 10.82 -0.62 -12.48
C ALA A 28 10.77 0.91 -12.40
N ALA A 29 10.51 1.46 -11.21
CA ALA A 29 10.49 2.90 -10.97
C ALA A 29 11.86 3.55 -11.26
N ALA A 30 12.95 2.91 -10.82
CA ALA A 30 14.32 3.35 -11.11
C ALA A 30 14.62 3.36 -12.62
N ALA A 31 14.26 2.28 -13.33
CA ALA A 31 14.46 2.19 -14.77
C ALA A 31 13.65 3.23 -15.56
N ALA A 32 12.47 3.60 -15.06
CA ALA A 32 11.62 4.65 -15.64
C ALA A 32 12.09 6.08 -15.29
N GLY A 33 13.06 6.25 -14.39
CA GLY A 33 13.47 7.57 -13.89
C GLY A 33 12.43 8.25 -13.00
N CYS A 34 11.59 7.45 -12.31
CA CYS A 34 10.61 7.94 -11.35
C CYS A 34 11.30 8.64 -10.17
N ARG A 35 10.71 9.74 -9.69
CA ARG A 35 11.23 10.54 -8.57
C ARG A 35 10.55 10.23 -7.25
N THR A 36 9.30 9.77 -7.29
CA THR A 36 8.56 9.41 -6.08
C THR A 36 7.65 8.23 -6.39
N MET A 37 7.68 7.22 -5.53
CA MET A 37 6.80 6.05 -5.60
C MET A 37 6.12 5.83 -4.25
N VAL A 38 4.80 5.68 -4.26
CA VAL A 38 3.98 5.41 -3.07
C VAL A 38 3.60 3.94 -3.04
N SER A 39 3.89 3.26 -1.93
CA SER A 39 3.28 1.98 -1.57
C SER A 39 1.80 2.22 -1.29
N ALA A 40 0.92 1.55 -2.01
CA ALA A 40 -0.53 1.73 -1.87
C ALA A 40 -1.27 0.38 -1.93
N ASP A 41 -0.66 -0.70 -1.42
CA ASP A 41 -1.36 -1.97 -1.21
C ASP A 41 -2.69 -1.74 -0.47
N HIS A 42 -3.70 -2.56 -0.79
CA HIS A 42 -4.98 -2.52 -0.09
C HIS A 42 -4.76 -2.75 1.41
N LEU A 43 -5.20 -1.81 2.23
CA LEU A 43 -5.17 -1.96 3.68
C LEU A 43 -6.03 -3.15 4.10
N THR A 44 -5.69 -3.73 5.25
CA THR A 44 -6.53 -4.71 5.94
C THR A 44 -8.01 -4.32 5.93
N LEU A 45 -8.87 -5.30 5.68
CA LEU A 45 -10.32 -5.27 5.62
C LEU A 45 -10.90 -6.22 6.68
N PRO A 46 -12.10 -5.93 7.19
CA PRO A 46 -12.82 -6.88 8.04
C PRO A 46 -13.13 -8.20 7.32
N ALA A 47 -13.18 -9.30 8.06
CA ALA A 47 -13.55 -10.61 7.51
C ALA A 47 -14.96 -10.65 6.89
N SER A 48 -15.85 -9.73 7.29
CA SER A 48 -17.17 -9.56 6.68
C SER A 48 -17.13 -8.99 5.25
N MET A 49 -16.02 -8.36 4.86
CA MET A 49 -15.82 -7.76 3.54
C MET A 49 -14.89 -8.62 2.66
N ASP A 50 -13.87 -9.23 3.26
CA ASP A 50 -12.92 -10.11 2.57
C ASP A 50 -12.59 -11.34 3.43
N ALA A 51 -13.49 -12.32 3.38
CA ALA A 51 -13.42 -13.51 4.23
C ALA A 51 -12.26 -14.45 3.87
N THR A 52 -11.78 -14.41 2.63
CA THR A 52 -10.69 -15.26 2.13
C THR A 52 -9.34 -14.55 2.10
N CYS A 53 -9.29 -13.26 2.48
CA CYS A 53 -8.07 -12.46 2.49
C CYS A 53 -7.42 -12.38 1.09
N GLU A 54 -8.24 -12.28 0.05
CA GLU A 54 -7.77 -12.35 -1.35
C GLU A 54 -7.22 -11.02 -1.87
N VAL A 55 -7.63 -9.89 -1.29
CA VAL A 55 -7.36 -8.57 -1.89
C VAL A 55 -6.56 -7.63 -0.99
N GLN A 56 -6.46 -7.90 0.31
CA GLN A 56 -5.88 -7.01 1.31
C GLN A 56 -4.49 -7.46 1.77
N VAL A 57 -3.72 -6.54 2.38
CA VAL A 57 -2.67 -6.95 3.32
C VAL A 57 -3.32 -7.50 4.59
N VAL A 58 -3.14 -8.79 4.83
CA VAL A 58 -3.65 -9.46 6.03
C VAL A 58 -3.06 -8.82 7.29
N GLU A 59 -3.86 -8.61 8.35
CA GLU A 59 -3.40 -7.91 9.57
C GLU A 59 -2.11 -8.50 10.13
N GLY A 60 -1.99 -9.83 10.14
CA GLY A 60 -0.82 -10.56 10.63
C GLY A 60 0.46 -10.29 9.83
N ASP A 61 0.31 -9.88 8.56
CA ASP A 61 1.42 -9.63 7.63
C ASP A 61 1.82 -8.15 7.56
N LEU A 62 1.08 -7.23 8.20
CA LEU A 62 1.46 -5.81 8.27
C LEU A 62 2.91 -5.58 8.75
N PRO A 63 3.45 -6.32 9.75
CA PRO A 63 4.86 -6.20 10.12
C PRO A 63 5.82 -6.66 9.02
N ALA A 64 5.49 -7.74 8.29
CA ALA A 64 6.29 -8.27 7.20
C ALA A 64 6.27 -7.33 5.99
N HIS A 65 5.09 -6.79 5.66
CA HIS A 65 4.90 -5.74 4.66
C HIS A 65 5.76 -4.51 4.97
N ARG A 66 5.74 -4.03 6.22
CA ARG A 66 6.60 -2.91 6.64
C ARG A 66 8.09 -3.22 6.48
N LEU A 67 8.53 -4.41 6.89
CA LEU A 67 9.93 -4.81 6.74
C LEU A 67 10.36 -4.85 5.27
N ALA A 68 9.53 -5.43 4.40
CA ALA A 68 9.78 -5.51 2.97
C ALA A 68 9.85 -4.11 2.32
N PHE A 69 8.96 -3.19 2.71
CA PHE A 69 9.05 -1.79 2.28
C PHE A 69 10.36 -1.13 2.71
N GLU A 70 10.80 -1.32 3.96
CA GLU A 70 12.05 -0.73 4.45
C GLU A 70 13.28 -1.29 3.73
N ASP A 71 13.27 -2.57 3.36
CA ASP A 71 14.33 -3.17 2.55
C ASP A 71 14.33 -2.64 1.12
N ALA A 72 13.16 -2.44 0.51
CA ALA A 72 13.03 -1.81 -0.79
C ALA A 72 13.46 -0.33 -0.77
N ARG A 73 13.21 0.39 0.32
CA ARG A 73 13.71 1.75 0.53
C ARG A 73 15.24 1.80 0.59
N LYS A 74 15.88 0.82 1.25
CA LYS A 74 17.36 0.68 1.23
C LYS A 74 17.87 0.38 -0.18
N LEU A 75 17.18 -0.48 -0.93
CA LEU A 75 17.52 -0.78 -2.32
C LEU A 75 17.42 0.47 -3.20
N ALA A 76 16.34 1.23 -3.10
CA ALA A 76 16.16 2.47 -3.85
C ALA A 76 17.30 3.45 -3.59
N ALA A 77 17.69 3.64 -2.31
CA ALA A 77 18.83 4.48 -1.96
C ALA A 77 20.16 4.03 -2.58
N GLN A 78 20.31 2.74 -2.93
CA GLN A 78 21.50 2.20 -3.59
C GLN A 78 21.46 2.36 -5.11
N ILE A 79 20.31 2.09 -5.75
CA ILE A 79 20.23 1.98 -7.22
C ILE A 79 19.65 3.23 -7.89
N ALA A 80 18.87 4.01 -7.17
CA ALA A 80 18.24 5.25 -7.62
C ALA A 80 18.12 6.23 -6.45
N PRO A 81 19.21 6.87 -6.01
CA PRO A 81 19.21 7.75 -4.83
C PRO A 81 18.24 8.95 -4.91
N GLU A 82 17.77 9.25 -6.13
CA GLU A 82 16.81 10.30 -6.42
C GLU A 82 15.33 9.83 -6.38
N LEU A 83 15.08 8.53 -6.19
CA LEU A 83 13.75 7.95 -6.03
C LEU A 83 13.36 7.95 -4.55
N GLU A 84 12.35 8.74 -4.19
CA GLU A 84 11.73 8.73 -2.88
C GLU A 84 10.68 7.61 -2.79
N LEU A 85 10.77 6.75 -1.77
CA LEU A 85 9.73 5.79 -1.44
C LEU A 85 8.89 6.29 -0.27
N VAL A 86 7.58 6.29 -0.46
CA VAL A 86 6.61 6.73 0.55
C VAL A 86 5.78 5.53 1.01
N TYR A 87 5.77 5.29 2.31
CA TYR A 87 4.97 4.22 2.90
C TYR A 87 3.51 4.66 3.02
N GLY A 88 2.61 3.89 2.45
CA GLY A 88 1.19 4.18 2.44
C GLY A 88 0.35 2.92 2.25
N PHE A 89 -0.97 3.15 2.20
CA PHE A 89 -1.96 2.14 1.85
C PHE A 89 -3.09 2.78 1.05
N GLU A 90 -3.73 1.97 0.22
CA GLU A 90 -5.07 2.23 -0.27
C GLU A 90 -6.08 1.74 0.78
N CYS A 91 -6.80 2.69 1.37
CA CYS A 91 -7.76 2.46 2.45
C CYS A 91 -9.17 2.48 1.89
N ASP A 92 -9.85 1.35 2.00
CA ASP A 92 -11.26 1.25 1.65
C ASP A 92 -12.15 2.10 2.55
N TRP A 93 -13.12 2.74 1.91
CA TRP A 93 -14.22 3.40 2.57
C TRP A 93 -15.37 2.42 2.77
N TYR A 94 -15.79 2.30 4.03
CA TYR A 94 -17.02 1.65 4.47
C TYR A 94 -17.47 2.31 5.77
N GLU A 95 -18.77 2.22 6.09
CA GLU A 95 -19.31 2.84 7.29
C GLU A 95 -18.62 2.30 8.56
N GLY A 96 -18.01 3.21 9.34
CA GLY A 96 -17.30 2.88 10.58
C GLY A 96 -15.85 2.43 10.41
N CYS A 97 -15.23 2.62 9.24
CA CYS A 97 -13.86 2.18 8.97
C CYS A 97 -12.78 2.97 9.74
N GLU A 98 -13.06 4.19 10.19
CA GLU A 98 -12.07 5.14 10.71
C GLU A 98 -11.13 4.57 11.79
N PRO A 99 -11.62 3.91 12.87
CA PRO A 99 -10.74 3.35 13.90
C PRO A 99 -9.87 2.18 13.37
N LEU A 100 -10.38 1.42 12.41
CA LEU A 100 -9.65 0.30 11.81
C LEU A 100 -8.57 0.80 10.86
N VAL A 101 -8.92 1.77 10.00
CA VAL A 101 -7.98 2.47 9.12
C VAL A 101 -6.87 3.11 9.96
N GLU A 102 -7.21 3.81 11.04
CA GLU A 102 -6.21 4.43 11.93
C GLU A 102 -5.24 3.40 12.53
N ARG A 103 -5.79 2.28 13.05
CA ARG A 103 -5.01 1.21 13.68
C ARG A 103 -4.08 0.51 12.69
N TRP A 104 -4.60 0.01 11.58
CA TRP A 104 -3.86 -0.84 10.65
C TRP A 104 -2.84 -0.04 9.82
N SER A 105 -3.16 1.21 9.46
CA SER A 105 -2.24 2.07 8.69
C SER A 105 -1.25 2.85 9.56
N ARG A 106 -1.06 2.48 10.84
CA ARG A 106 -0.18 3.23 11.75
C ARG A 106 1.24 3.33 11.19
N GLY A 107 1.73 4.57 11.09
CA GLY A 107 3.06 4.86 10.54
C GLY A 107 3.11 4.96 9.00
N ALA A 108 1.96 4.87 8.32
CA ALA A 108 1.78 5.32 6.95
C ALA A 108 1.84 6.85 6.85
N VAL A 109 2.51 7.34 5.82
CA VAL A 109 2.55 8.76 5.45
C VAL A 109 1.36 9.12 4.57
N VAL A 110 0.93 8.19 3.71
CA VAL A 110 -0.20 8.34 2.80
C VAL A 110 -1.29 7.32 3.12
N ARG A 111 -2.54 7.80 3.13
CA ARG A 111 -3.76 6.98 3.17
C ARG A 111 -4.62 7.40 1.99
N LEU A 112 -4.60 6.62 0.91
CA LEU A 112 -5.42 6.88 -0.26
C LEU A 112 -6.82 6.32 0.00
N GLY A 113 -7.85 7.18 0.04
CA GLY A 113 -9.22 6.71 0.25
C GLY A 113 -9.85 6.24 -1.07
N SER A 114 -10.37 5.01 -1.08
CA SER A 114 -11.04 4.43 -2.25
C SER A 114 -12.38 3.79 -1.87
N VAL A 115 -13.30 3.70 -2.82
CA VAL A 115 -14.59 3.03 -2.65
C VAL A 115 -14.62 1.82 -3.58
N HIS A 116 -14.35 0.62 -3.07
CA HIS A 116 -14.45 -0.62 -3.84
C HIS A 116 -15.77 -1.37 -3.61
N TRP A 117 -16.49 -1.05 -2.52
CA TRP A 117 -17.77 -1.65 -2.19
C TRP A 117 -18.84 -0.61 -1.90
N ILE A 118 -20.08 -0.93 -2.28
CA ILE A 118 -21.27 -0.15 -1.96
C ILE A 118 -22.26 -1.09 -1.27
N GLY A 119 -22.71 -0.71 -0.07
CA GLY A 119 -23.68 -1.47 0.71
C GLY A 119 -23.28 -1.61 2.17
N ASN A 120 -23.94 -2.52 2.88
CA ASN A 120 -23.64 -2.81 4.28
C ASN A 120 -22.36 -3.66 4.37
N PRO A 121 -21.29 -3.20 5.06
CA PRO A 121 -20.04 -3.95 5.20
C PRO A 121 -20.15 -5.17 6.13
N GLY A 122 -21.31 -5.41 6.73
CA GLY A 122 -21.53 -6.49 7.68
C GLY A 122 -20.97 -6.16 9.06
N ASN A 123 -20.58 -7.19 9.82
CA ASN A 123 -20.00 -7.00 11.14
C ASN A 123 -18.50 -6.73 11.05
N ILE A 124 -18.12 -5.46 10.92
CA ILE A 124 -16.73 -5.02 10.79
C ILE A 124 -15.86 -5.28 12.03
N MET A 125 -16.49 -5.65 13.15
CA MET A 125 -15.80 -5.99 14.41
C MET A 125 -15.66 -7.51 14.61
N ALA A 126 -16.26 -8.34 13.75
CA ALA A 126 -16.06 -9.78 13.75
C ALA A 126 -14.87 -10.12 12.85
N GLY A 127 -13.75 -10.46 13.49
CA GLY A 127 -12.46 -10.77 12.88
C GLY A 127 -11.40 -10.76 13.97
#